data_AF-A0A137SG49-F1
#
_entry.id   AF-A0A137SG49-F1
#
_cell.length_a   1.000
_cell.length_b   1.000
_cell.length_c   1.000
_cell.angle_alpha   90.00
_cell.angle_beta   90.00
_cell.angle_gamma   90.00
#
_symmetry.space_group_name_H-M   'P 1'
#
loop_
_entity.id
_entity.type
_entity.pdbx_description
1 polymer ?
#
loop_
_entity_poly.entity_id
_entity_poly.type
_entity_poly.pdbx_seq_one_letter_code
_entity_poly.pdbx_strand_id
1 'polypeptide(L)'
;MCQATRDILWAPAEARVREQNRGVALALRVGSGQATYHRYDPTQKQHLITYGARMIAAKHQPETAQGWLSTREIRSRGYFGGEVSVLNLLAHTCCHEFAHLLQYSAGQRHYGSVHNRHFYEALDGLYSSGASVATRQYLEETAVEAGVTLPSTPFVFPSPVRELRQWQVGDAVCFGEGRHEKRGQVVRVNRKTCTVAVTLNARGLRYRVPVSLLRRPD
;
A
#
# COMPACT_ATOMS: atom_id res chain seq x y z
N MET A 1 -16.05 -5.11 -3.94
CA MET A 1 -14.66 -5.59 -4.09
C MET A 1 -14.58 -7.05 -4.48
N CYS A 2 -15.02 -8.02 -3.66
CA CYS A 2 -15.05 -9.44 -4.07
C CYS A 2 -15.74 -9.62 -5.43
N GLN A 3 -16.95 -9.08 -5.58
CA GLN A 3 -17.69 -9.22 -6.84
C GLN A 3 -16.96 -8.56 -8.03
N ALA A 4 -16.45 -7.33 -7.87
CA ALA A 4 -15.62 -6.68 -8.88
C ALA A 4 -14.42 -7.54 -9.32
N THR A 5 -13.69 -8.15 -8.37
CA THR A 5 -12.57 -9.04 -8.70
C THR A 5 -13.03 -10.30 -9.41
N ARG A 6 -14.20 -10.85 -9.06
CA ARG A 6 -14.76 -12.02 -9.72
C ARG A 6 -15.16 -11.71 -11.17
N ASP A 7 -15.91 -10.65 -11.36
CA ASP A 7 -16.59 -10.39 -12.63
C ASP A 7 -15.70 -9.65 -13.62
N ILE A 8 -14.91 -8.70 -13.13
CA ILE A 8 -14.10 -7.82 -13.98
C ILE A 8 -12.69 -8.36 -14.20
N LEU A 9 -12.12 -9.05 -13.21
CA LEU A 9 -10.73 -9.51 -13.27
C LEU A 9 -10.64 -11.01 -13.55
N TRP A 10 -11.35 -11.84 -12.79
CA TRP A 10 -11.25 -13.29 -12.90
C TRP A 10 -11.98 -13.84 -14.12
N ALA A 11 -13.26 -13.52 -14.33
CA ALA A 11 -14.04 -14.11 -15.41
C ALA A 11 -13.38 -13.96 -16.80
N PRO A 12 -12.80 -12.80 -17.16
CA PRO A 12 -12.08 -12.67 -18.45
C PRO A 12 -10.74 -13.41 -18.50
N ALA A 13 -10.09 -13.62 -17.35
CA ALA A 13 -8.75 -14.22 -17.27
C ALA A 13 -8.77 -15.73 -16.99
N GLU A 14 -9.90 -16.29 -16.56
CA GLU A 14 -10.01 -17.66 -16.04
C GLU A 14 -9.51 -18.71 -17.03
N ALA A 15 -9.92 -18.62 -18.30
CA ALA A 15 -9.52 -19.58 -19.33
C ALA A 15 -7.99 -19.64 -19.46
N ARG A 16 -7.35 -18.47 -19.61
CA ARG A 16 -5.89 -18.34 -19.71
C ARG A 16 -5.18 -18.84 -18.46
N VAL A 17 -5.72 -18.54 -17.27
CA VAL A 17 -5.12 -19.00 -16.01
C VAL A 17 -5.23 -20.53 -15.88
N ARG A 18 -6.34 -21.13 -16.32
CA ARG A 18 -6.56 -22.59 -16.32
C ARG A 18 -5.74 -23.33 -17.36
N GLU A 19 -5.38 -22.70 -18.48
CA GLU A 19 -4.40 -23.26 -19.43
C GLU A 19 -3.04 -23.47 -18.78
N GLN A 20 -2.61 -22.50 -17.96
CA GLN A 20 -1.35 -22.58 -17.21
C GLN A 20 -1.45 -23.51 -15.99
N ASN A 21 -2.60 -23.53 -15.33
CA ASN A 21 -2.83 -24.28 -14.09
C ASN A 21 -4.18 -25.00 -14.15
N ARG A 22 -4.18 -26.24 -14.65
CA ARG A 22 -5.43 -27.01 -14.82
C ARG A 22 -6.18 -27.22 -13.50
N GLY A 23 -7.47 -26.91 -13.52
CA GLY A 23 -8.39 -27.08 -12.40
C GLY A 23 -8.28 -26.02 -11.32
N VAL A 24 -7.57 -24.92 -11.58
CA VAL A 24 -7.43 -23.85 -10.59
C VAL A 24 -8.71 -23.03 -10.45
N ALA A 25 -9.05 -22.67 -9.21
CA ALA A 25 -10.23 -21.89 -8.87
C ALA A 25 -9.89 -20.63 -8.07
N LEU A 26 -10.82 -19.66 -8.03
CA LEU A 26 -10.73 -18.45 -7.22
C LEU A 26 -11.81 -18.39 -6.14
N ALA A 27 -11.37 -18.35 -4.89
CA ALA A 27 -12.17 -17.98 -3.73
C ALA A 27 -11.89 -16.52 -3.32
N LEU A 28 -12.95 -15.83 -2.89
CA LEU A 28 -12.89 -14.44 -2.45
C LEU A 28 -13.58 -14.34 -1.11
N ARG A 29 -12.97 -13.64 -0.16
CA ARG A 29 -13.45 -13.55 1.22
C ARG A 29 -13.36 -12.12 1.76
N VAL A 30 -14.28 -11.79 2.65
CA VAL A 30 -14.18 -10.64 3.54
C VAL A 30 -13.54 -11.06 4.87
N GLY A 31 -12.49 -10.36 5.29
CA GLY A 31 -11.85 -10.51 6.60
C GLY A 31 -12.08 -9.29 7.48
N SER A 32 -11.93 -9.42 8.80
CA SER A 32 -12.07 -8.29 9.74
C SER A 32 -10.76 -7.49 9.94
N GLY A 33 -9.64 -7.96 9.39
CA GLY A 33 -8.31 -7.41 9.60
C GLY A 33 -7.94 -6.20 8.75
N GLN A 34 -6.75 -5.66 9.00
CA GLN A 34 -6.07 -4.70 8.12
C GLN A 34 -5.27 -5.39 7.00
N ALA A 35 -5.07 -6.71 7.08
CA ALA A 35 -4.44 -7.46 6.02
C ALA A 35 -5.40 -7.68 4.85
N THR A 36 -4.94 -7.35 3.65
CA THR A 36 -5.51 -7.79 2.38
C THR A 36 -4.40 -8.49 1.63
N TYR A 37 -4.66 -9.70 1.18
CA TYR A 37 -3.62 -10.54 0.59
C TYR A 37 -4.18 -11.67 -0.26
N HIS A 38 -3.38 -12.03 -1.25
CA HIS A 38 -3.48 -13.25 -2.04
C HIS A 38 -2.65 -14.40 -1.41
N ARG A 39 -3.28 -15.58 -1.32
CA ARG A 39 -2.61 -16.87 -1.05
C ARG A 39 -3.06 -17.93 -2.05
N TYR A 40 -2.22 -18.93 -2.27
CA TYR A 40 -2.58 -20.13 -3.03
C TYR A 40 -2.61 -21.35 -2.11
N ASP A 41 -3.67 -22.14 -2.20
CA ASP A 41 -3.80 -23.45 -1.55
C ASP A 41 -3.49 -24.55 -2.57
N PRO A 42 -2.34 -25.24 -2.46
CA PRO A 42 -1.97 -26.29 -3.39
C PRO A 42 -2.82 -27.57 -3.24
N THR A 43 -3.41 -27.80 -2.07
CA THR A 43 -4.23 -29.00 -1.81
C THR A 43 -5.57 -28.91 -2.53
N GLN A 44 -6.17 -27.72 -2.54
CA GLN A 44 -7.44 -27.44 -3.20
C GLN A 44 -7.28 -26.86 -4.61
N LYS A 45 -6.04 -26.62 -5.06
CA LYS A 45 -5.71 -25.86 -6.27
C LYS A 45 -6.51 -24.56 -6.36
N GLN A 46 -6.47 -23.77 -5.29
CA GLN A 46 -7.34 -22.61 -5.15
C GLN A 46 -6.54 -21.35 -4.80
N HIS A 47 -6.75 -20.29 -5.57
CA HIS A 47 -6.37 -18.95 -5.17
C HIS A 47 -7.40 -18.39 -4.19
N LEU A 48 -6.94 -17.81 -3.08
CA LEU A 48 -7.77 -17.06 -2.16
C LEU A 48 -7.28 -15.61 -2.09
N ILE A 49 -8.18 -14.66 -2.34
CA ILE A 49 -7.96 -13.26 -2.03
C ILE A 49 -8.91 -12.86 -0.89
N THR A 50 -8.33 -12.32 0.18
CA THR A 50 -9.10 -11.81 1.33
C THR A 50 -9.03 -10.29 1.35
N TYR A 51 -10.18 -9.61 1.33
CA TYR A 51 -10.29 -8.16 1.52
C TYR A 51 -10.62 -7.84 2.98
N GLY A 52 -9.78 -7.06 3.64
CA GLY A 52 -9.93 -6.71 5.05
C GLY A 52 -10.83 -5.49 5.29
N ALA A 53 -11.83 -5.59 6.17
CA ALA A 53 -12.71 -4.48 6.53
C ALA A 53 -11.96 -3.31 7.18
N ARG A 54 -10.99 -3.58 8.09
CA ARG A 54 -10.16 -2.52 8.68
C ARG A 54 -9.17 -1.92 7.66
N MET A 55 -8.82 -2.65 6.60
CA MET A 55 -8.04 -2.11 5.48
C MET A 55 -8.87 -1.09 4.69
N ILE A 56 -10.12 -1.42 4.37
CA ILE A 56 -11.06 -0.51 3.70
C ILE A 56 -11.25 0.75 4.54
N ALA A 57 -11.52 0.61 5.84
CA ALA A 57 -11.66 1.74 6.75
C ALA A 57 -10.41 2.64 6.77
N ALA A 58 -9.21 2.04 6.82
CA ALA A 58 -7.95 2.78 6.79
C ALA A 58 -7.67 3.51 5.46
N LYS A 59 -8.32 3.11 4.36
CA LYS A 59 -8.24 3.80 3.06
C LYS A 59 -9.26 4.92 2.89
N HIS A 60 -10.22 5.07 3.82
CA HIS A 60 -11.22 6.14 3.76
C HIS A 60 -10.71 7.50 4.23
N GLN A 61 -9.64 7.53 5.04
CA GLN A 61 -9.08 8.77 5.60
C GLN A 61 -7.70 9.06 4.98
N PRO A 62 -7.44 10.29 4.49
CA PRO A 62 -6.15 10.67 3.90
C PRO A 62 -4.94 10.37 4.79
N GLU A 63 -5.06 10.62 6.10
CA GLU A 63 -3.99 10.49 7.09
C GLU A 63 -3.50 9.04 7.20
N THR A 64 -4.45 8.10 7.23
CA THR A 64 -4.14 6.66 7.30
C THR A 64 -3.82 6.09 5.92
N ALA A 65 -4.47 6.60 4.86
CA ALA A 65 -4.25 6.15 3.49
C ALA A 65 -2.81 6.45 3.00
N GLN A 66 -2.20 7.55 3.44
CA GLN A 66 -0.86 7.95 3.01
C GLN A 66 0.24 6.89 3.24
N GLY A 67 0.07 6.06 4.28
CA GLY A 67 1.06 5.05 4.68
C GLY A 67 1.08 3.80 3.80
N TRP A 68 0.05 3.57 2.98
CA TRP A 68 -0.13 2.31 2.27
C TRP A 68 0.74 2.19 1.02
N LEU A 69 1.15 0.95 0.72
CA LEU A 69 1.85 0.63 -0.52
C LEU A 69 1.06 1.07 -1.75
N SER A 70 -0.25 0.79 -1.78
CA SER A 70 -1.14 1.21 -2.87
C SER A 70 -1.08 2.72 -3.15
N THR A 71 -0.99 3.55 -2.12
CA THR A 71 -0.86 5.01 -2.28
C THR A 71 0.45 5.38 -2.95
N ARG A 72 1.54 4.69 -2.59
CA ARG A 72 2.84 4.88 -3.24
C ARG A 72 2.79 4.43 -4.69
N GLU A 73 2.26 3.24 -4.96
CA GLU A 73 2.17 2.66 -6.31
C GLU A 73 1.34 3.54 -7.24
N ILE A 74 0.16 3.99 -6.80
CA ILE A 74 -0.69 4.90 -7.57
C ILE A 74 0.08 6.14 -7.98
N ARG A 75 0.73 6.81 -7.02
CA ARG A 75 1.46 8.06 -7.28
C ARG A 75 2.73 7.86 -8.10
N SER A 76 3.54 6.85 -7.79
CA SER A 76 4.85 6.69 -8.40
C SER A 76 4.82 6.05 -9.79
N ARG A 77 3.79 5.24 -10.06
CA ARG A 77 3.63 4.57 -11.37
C ARG A 77 2.57 5.25 -12.24
N GLY A 78 1.94 6.33 -11.75
CA GLY A 78 0.96 7.11 -12.51
C GLY A 78 -0.36 6.39 -12.73
N TYR A 79 -0.66 5.33 -11.98
CA TYR A 79 -1.94 4.64 -12.07
C TYR A 79 -3.08 5.59 -11.74
N PHE A 80 -4.19 5.51 -12.48
CA PHE A 80 -5.30 6.47 -12.36
C PHE A 80 -4.83 7.94 -12.42
N GLY A 81 -3.84 8.25 -13.27
CA GLY A 81 -3.26 9.60 -13.36
C GLY A 81 -2.44 10.03 -12.14
N GLY A 82 -2.13 9.10 -11.23
CA GLY A 82 -1.47 9.42 -9.96
C GLY A 82 -2.43 9.95 -8.88
N GLU A 83 -3.73 9.98 -9.14
CA GLU A 83 -4.74 10.48 -8.23
C GLU A 83 -5.14 9.41 -7.21
N VAL A 84 -5.07 9.78 -5.94
CA VAL A 84 -5.42 8.88 -4.85
C VAL A 84 -6.73 9.34 -4.24
N SER A 85 -7.79 8.55 -4.40
CA SER A 85 -9.09 8.71 -3.75
C SER A 85 -9.49 7.39 -3.10
N VAL A 86 -10.58 7.37 -2.33
CA VAL A 86 -11.11 6.11 -1.77
C VAL A 86 -11.38 5.13 -2.89
N LEU A 87 -12.13 5.56 -3.90
CA LEU A 87 -12.49 4.73 -5.05
C LEU A 87 -11.25 4.17 -5.78
N ASN A 88 -10.28 5.02 -6.09
CA ASN A 88 -9.05 4.59 -6.77
C ASN A 88 -8.23 3.63 -5.89
N LEU A 89 -8.17 3.84 -4.57
CA LEU A 89 -7.45 2.96 -3.65
C LEU A 89 -8.07 1.57 -3.56
N LEU A 90 -9.39 1.47 -3.58
CA LEU A 90 -10.10 0.19 -3.54
C LEU A 90 -9.97 -0.55 -4.88
N ALA A 91 -10.18 0.15 -5.99
CA ALA A 91 -9.99 -0.41 -7.33
C ALA A 91 -8.55 -0.93 -7.53
N HIS A 92 -7.55 -0.11 -7.16
CA HIS A 92 -6.15 -0.51 -7.21
C HIS A 92 -5.88 -1.74 -6.34
N THR A 93 -6.47 -1.82 -5.14
CA THR A 93 -6.31 -3.00 -4.28
C THR A 93 -6.89 -4.26 -4.90
N CYS A 94 -8.01 -4.19 -5.63
CA CYS A 94 -8.49 -5.34 -6.40
C CYS A 94 -7.46 -5.79 -7.44
N CYS A 95 -6.94 -4.85 -8.25
CA CYS A 95 -5.94 -5.14 -9.27
C CYS A 95 -4.62 -5.66 -8.68
N HIS A 96 -4.17 -5.10 -7.56
CA HIS A 96 -2.93 -5.49 -6.87
C HIS A 96 -2.98 -6.95 -6.42
N GLU A 97 -4.04 -7.34 -5.71
CA GLU A 97 -4.18 -8.73 -5.26
C GLU A 97 -4.36 -9.70 -6.44
N PHE A 98 -5.03 -9.25 -7.50
CA PHE A 98 -5.17 -10.05 -8.71
C PHE A 98 -3.85 -10.19 -9.48
N ALA A 99 -3.00 -9.17 -9.50
CA ALA A 99 -1.66 -9.26 -10.08
C ALA A 99 -0.79 -10.29 -9.33
N HIS A 100 -0.95 -10.43 -8.01
CA HIS A 100 -0.31 -11.52 -7.26
C HIS A 100 -0.84 -12.91 -7.66
N LEU A 101 -2.13 -13.03 -8.01
CA LEU A 101 -2.67 -14.26 -8.57
C LEU A 101 -2.02 -14.57 -9.91
N LEU A 102 -2.03 -13.62 -10.85
CA LEU A 102 -1.43 -13.80 -12.18
C LEU A 102 0.07 -14.14 -12.10
N GLN A 103 0.80 -13.44 -11.24
CA GLN A 103 2.22 -13.71 -10.96
C GLN A 103 2.43 -15.14 -10.46
N TYR A 104 1.59 -15.61 -9.53
CA TYR A 104 1.68 -16.98 -9.01
C TYR A 104 1.35 -18.00 -10.10
N SER A 105 0.27 -17.79 -10.86
CA SER A 105 -0.15 -18.68 -11.95
C SER A 105 0.92 -18.81 -13.04
N ALA A 106 1.70 -17.75 -13.28
CA ALA A 106 2.82 -17.77 -14.21
C ALA A 106 4.12 -18.40 -13.64
N GLY A 107 4.10 -18.86 -12.38
CA GLY A 107 5.29 -19.41 -11.70
C GLY A 107 6.34 -18.36 -11.33
N GLN A 108 6.00 -17.07 -11.38
CA GLN A 108 6.96 -15.96 -11.23
C GLN A 108 6.95 -15.33 -9.83
N ARG A 109 6.37 -16.01 -8.83
CA ARG A 109 6.40 -15.57 -7.43
C ARG A 109 7.59 -16.19 -6.71
N HIS A 110 8.55 -15.37 -6.32
CA HIS A 110 9.82 -15.85 -5.73
C HIS A 110 9.84 -15.66 -4.21
N TYR A 111 10.53 -16.55 -3.50
CA TYR A 111 10.72 -16.43 -2.05
C TYR A 111 11.43 -15.10 -1.71
N GLY A 112 10.88 -14.36 -0.75
CA GLY A 112 11.40 -13.05 -0.33
C GLY A 112 11.17 -11.89 -1.31
N SER A 113 10.53 -12.11 -2.47
CA SER A 113 10.32 -11.07 -3.49
C SER A 113 8.94 -11.21 -4.15
N VAL A 114 7.93 -10.67 -3.47
CA VAL A 114 6.52 -10.73 -3.93
C VAL A 114 6.15 -9.60 -4.89
N HIS A 115 6.79 -8.42 -4.79
CA HIS A 115 6.62 -7.27 -5.70
C HIS A 115 7.82 -7.16 -6.65
N ASN A 116 8.09 -8.23 -7.39
CA ASN A 116 9.19 -8.29 -8.37
C ASN A 116 8.76 -7.71 -9.75
N ARG A 117 9.66 -7.77 -10.74
CA ARG A 117 9.37 -7.28 -12.10
C ARG A 117 8.09 -7.90 -12.67
N HIS A 118 7.90 -9.22 -12.54
CA HIS A 118 6.74 -9.93 -13.11
C HIS A 118 5.43 -9.57 -12.43
N PHE A 119 5.45 -9.27 -11.12
CA PHE A 119 4.30 -8.68 -10.45
C PHE A 119 3.90 -7.35 -11.11
N TYR A 120 4.86 -6.45 -11.30
CA TYR A 120 4.59 -5.15 -11.88
C TYR A 120 4.21 -5.24 -13.36
N GLU A 121 4.77 -6.15 -14.14
CA GLU A 121 4.33 -6.44 -15.51
C GLU A 121 2.86 -6.88 -15.55
N ALA A 122 2.45 -7.78 -14.64
CA ALA A 122 1.06 -8.21 -14.55
C ALA A 122 0.13 -7.06 -14.13
N LEU A 123 0.54 -6.26 -13.14
CA LEU A 123 -0.24 -5.10 -12.68
C LEU A 123 -0.35 -4.02 -13.77
N ASP A 124 0.76 -3.69 -14.44
CA ASP A 124 0.79 -2.77 -15.59
C ASP A 124 -0.10 -3.27 -16.72
N GLY A 125 -0.14 -4.59 -16.95
CA GLY A 125 -1.05 -5.22 -17.91
C GLY A 125 -2.52 -4.98 -17.59
N LEU A 126 -2.92 -5.02 -16.30
CA LEU A 126 -4.29 -4.72 -15.87
C LEU A 126 -4.65 -3.23 -16.06
N TYR A 127 -3.67 -2.33 -15.99
CA TYR A 127 -3.88 -0.91 -16.27
C TYR A 127 -3.98 -0.66 -17.77
N SER A 128 -3.03 -1.18 -18.54
CA SER A 128 -2.95 -1.01 -19.99
C SER A 128 -4.15 -1.60 -20.73
N SER A 129 -4.74 -2.69 -20.23
CA SER A 129 -5.91 -3.33 -20.82
C SER A 129 -7.25 -2.65 -20.49
N GLY A 130 -7.25 -1.67 -19.58
CA GLY A 130 -8.47 -1.04 -19.08
C GLY A 130 -9.19 -1.81 -17.97
N ALA A 131 -8.72 -3.00 -17.58
CA ALA A 131 -9.33 -3.78 -16.49
C ALA A 131 -9.37 -3.01 -15.16
N SER A 132 -8.36 -2.18 -14.88
CA SER A 132 -8.34 -1.28 -13.72
C SER A 132 -9.47 -0.24 -13.73
N VAL A 133 -9.76 0.33 -14.90
CA VAL A 133 -10.82 1.33 -15.08
C VAL A 133 -12.19 0.66 -14.99
N ALA A 134 -12.37 -0.49 -15.63
CA ALA A 134 -13.59 -1.28 -15.50
C ALA A 134 -13.86 -1.69 -14.04
N THR A 135 -12.80 -2.07 -13.30
CA THR A 135 -12.92 -2.42 -11.87
C THR A 135 -13.34 -1.21 -11.05
N ARG A 136 -12.77 -0.03 -11.33
CA ARG A 136 -13.13 1.23 -10.69
C ARG A 136 -14.60 1.58 -10.95
N GLN A 137 -15.04 1.51 -12.20
CA GLN A 137 -16.41 1.79 -12.60
C GLN A 137 -17.41 0.84 -11.95
N TYR A 138 -17.14 -0.46 -11.98
CA TYR A 138 -17.99 -1.46 -11.33
C TYR A 138 -18.15 -1.18 -9.83
N LEU A 139 -17.05 -0.83 -9.14
CA LEU A 139 -17.12 -0.47 -7.72
C LEU A 139 -17.99 0.77 -7.45
N GLU A 140 -17.91 1.77 -8.32
CA GLU A 140 -18.70 3.00 -8.23
C GLU A 140 -20.20 2.71 -8.43
N GLU A 141 -20.55 2.01 -9.51
CA GLU A 141 -21.92 1.65 -9.85
C GLU A 141 -22.57 0.78 -8.76
N THR A 142 -21.90 -0.30 -8.33
CA THR A 142 -22.41 -1.16 -7.25
C THR A 142 -22.54 -0.42 -5.93
N ALA A 143 -21.64 0.54 -5.64
CA ALA A 143 -21.74 1.32 -4.41
C ALA A 143 -22.96 2.26 -4.44
N VAL A 144 -23.23 2.90 -5.58
CA VAL A 144 -24.43 3.72 -5.78
C VAL A 144 -25.70 2.87 -5.60
N GLU A 145 -25.77 1.71 -6.24
CA GLU A 145 -26.92 0.79 -6.11
C GLU A 145 -27.13 0.32 -4.67
N ALA A 146 -26.05 0.12 -3.92
CA ALA A 146 -26.09 -0.28 -2.51
C ALA A 146 -26.33 0.90 -1.54
N GLY A 147 -26.46 2.13 -2.04
CA GLY A 147 -26.60 3.33 -1.19
C GLY A 147 -25.34 3.66 -0.37
N VAL A 148 -24.17 3.20 -0.81
CA VAL A 148 -22.87 3.44 -0.17
C VAL A 148 -22.10 4.50 -0.95
N THR A 149 -21.64 5.55 -0.28
CA THR A 149 -20.78 6.55 -0.90
C THR A 149 -19.32 6.07 -0.90
N LEU A 150 -18.72 5.96 -2.09
CA LEU A 150 -17.27 5.80 -2.25
C LEU A 150 -16.68 7.09 -2.83
N PRO A 151 -16.06 7.96 -2.01
CA PRO A 151 -15.52 9.22 -2.49
C PRO A 151 -14.51 9.03 -3.64
N SER A 152 -14.82 9.65 -4.79
CA SER A 152 -13.94 9.69 -5.96
C SER A 152 -13.04 10.93 -5.96
N THR A 153 -13.35 11.92 -5.12
CA THR A 153 -12.53 13.13 -4.93
C THR A 153 -11.10 12.76 -4.49
N PRO A 154 -10.06 13.26 -5.20
CA PRO A 154 -8.68 13.04 -4.80
C PRO A 154 -8.38 13.56 -3.39
N PHE A 155 -7.62 12.78 -2.63
CA PHE A 155 -7.11 13.16 -1.33
C PHE A 155 -6.09 14.28 -1.45
N VAL A 156 -6.23 15.26 -0.56
CA VAL A 156 -5.17 16.21 -0.24
C VAL A 156 -4.35 15.60 0.89
N PHE A 157 -3.21 15.01 0.54
CA PHE A 157 -2.32 14.45 1.55
C PHE A 157 -1.60 15.58 2.31
N PRO A 158 -1.47 15.47 3.64
CA PRO A 158 -0.60 16.36 4.39
C PRO A 158 0.82 16.23 3.85
N SER A 159 1.36 17.32 3.32
CA SER A 159 2.70 17.32 2.73
C SER A 159 3.73 17.00 3.82
N PRO A 160 4.46 15.86 3.74
CA PRO A 160 5.56 15.57 4.67
C PRO A 160 6.66 16.63 4.58
N VAL A 161 6.66 17.43 3.52
CA VAL A 161 7.63 18.50 3.28
C VAL A 161 7.46 19.62 4.31
N ARG A 162 6.28 19.82 4.92
CA ARG A 162 6.14 20.81 5.99
C ARG A 162 6.83 20.40 7.29
N GLU A 163 6.82 19.11 7.64
CA GLU A 163 7.53 18.60 8.83
C GLU A 163 9.01 18.25 8.55
N LEU A 164 9.37 17.86 7.33
CA LEU A 164 10.77 17.57 6.97
C LEU A 164 11.63 18.81 6.74
N ARG A 165 11.02 19.95 6.36
CA ARG A 165 11.74 21.22 6.23
C ARG A 165 12.18 21.81 7.56
N GLN A 166 11.72 21.26 8.69
CA GLN A 166 12.06 21.81 10.00
C GLN A 166 13.44 21.39 10.51
N TRP A 167 14.01 20.30 9.97
CA TRP A 167 15.29 19.74 10.43
C TRP A 167 16.28 19.54 9.29
N GLN A 168 17.52 19.97 9.50
CA GLN A 168 18.65 19.84 8.59
C GLN A 168 19.81 19.13 9.28
N VAL A 169 20.76 18.60 8.49
CA VAL A 169 22.01 18.08 9.04
C VAL A 169 22.76 19.23 9.72
N GLY A 170 23.15 19.01 10.97
CA GLY A 170 23.77 20.01 11.84
C GLY A 170 22.82 20.55 12.91
N ASP A 171 21.51 20.42 12.75
CA ASP A 171 20.55 20.96 13.74
C ASP A 171 20.71 20.28 15.09
N ALA A 172 20.77 21.11 16.14
CA ALA A 172 20.70 20.66 17.51
C ALA A 172 19.26 20.26 17.85
N VAL A 173 19.09 19.09 18.44
CA VAL A 173 17.78 18.49 18.75
C VAL A 173 17.79 17.85 20.13
N CYS A 174 16.62 17.81 20.77
CA CYS A 174 16.36 16.95 21.91
C CYS A 174 15.21 15.97 21.61
N PHE A 175 15.24 14.79 22.24
CA PHE A 175 14.20 13.77 22.11
C PHE A 175 14.18 12.83 23.33
N GLY A 176 13.04 12.19 23.59
CA GLY A 176 12.77 11.46 24.82
C GLY A 176 12.12 12.35 25.89
N GLU A 177 11.85 11.80 27.07
CA GLU A 177 11.13 12.51 28.13
C GLU A 177 11.81 12.33 29.49
N GLY A 178 11.71 13.38 30.32
CA GLY A 178 12.23 13.39 31.68
C GLY A 178 13.70 12.99 31.77
N ARG A 179 14.01 12.02 32.64
CA ARG A 179 15.38 11.52 32.89
C ARG A 179 16.02 10.81 31.69
N HIS A 180 15.25 10.54 30.62
CA HIS A 180 15.75 9.88 29.42
C HIS A 180 15.84 10.81 28.21
N GLU A 181 15.59 12.12 28.39
CA GLU A 181 15.84 13.10 27.32
C GLU A 181 17.30 13.05 26.89
N LYS A 182 17.52 13.05 25.58
CA LYS A 182 18.84 13.07 24.95
C LYS A 182 18.93 14.29 24.08
N ARG A 183 20.08 14.94 24.11
CA ARG A 183 20.43 16.08 23.26
C ARG A 183 21.53 15.67 22.30
N GLY A 184 21.44 16.11 21.05
CA GLY A 184 22.41 15.74 20.02
C GLY A 184 22.25 16.56 18.76
N GLN A 185 22.97 16.17 17.72
CA GLN A 185 22.94 16.81 16.42
C GLN A 185 22.43 15.88 15.34
N VAL A 186 21.59 16.39 14.44
CA VAL A 186 21.13 15.65 13.27
C VAL A 186 22.31 15.41 12.33
N VAL A 187 22.63 14.15 12.06
CA VAL A 187 23.69 13.76 11.11
C VAL A 187 23.14 13.19 9.79
N ARG A 188 21.85 12.85 9.75
CA ARG A 188 21.17 12.42 8.52
C ARG A 188 19.67 12.68 8.62
N VAL A 189 19.09 13.27 7.59
CA VAL A 189 17.63 13.44 7.47
C VAL A 189 17.08 12.38 6.51
N ASN A 190 16.07 11.62 6.95
CA ASN A 190 15.28 10.75 6.08
C ASN A 190 13.81 11.16 6.14
N ARG A 191 13.00 10.68 5.19
CA ARG A 191 11.59 11.07 5.04
C ARG A 191 10.70 10.95 6.29
N LYS A 192 11.00 10.05 7.24
CA LYS A 192 10.20 9.87 8.46
C LYS A 192 11.02 9.97 9.75
N THR A 193 12.35 10.05 9.63
CA THR A 193 13.26 9.90 10.77
C THR A 193 14.55 10.68 10.56
N CYS A 194 15.09 11.30 11.60
CA CYS A 194 16.46 11.79 11.59
C CYS A 194 17.38 10.80 12.31
N THR A 195 18.62 10.69 11.85
CA THR A 195 19.69 10.09 12.64
C THR A 195 20.33 11.19 13.47
N VAL A 196 20.30 11.05 14.80
CA VAL A 196 20.86 12.01 15.75
C VAL A 196 22.11 11.41 16.39
N ALA A 197 23.23 12.12 16.28
CA ALA A 197 24.44 11.82 17.02
C ALA A 197 24.35 12.45 18.42
N VAL A 198 24.43 11.62 19.44
CA VAL A 198 24.44 12.01 20.86
C VAL A 198 25.81 11.69 21.42
N THR A 199 26.46 12.69 22.01
CA THR A 199 27.74 12.51 22.69
C THR A 199 27.47 12.17 24.16
N LEU A 200 27.72 10.92 24.54
CA LEU A 200 27.63 10.45 25.92
C LEU A 200 28.98 9.82 26.29
N ASN A 201 29.66 10.39 27.29
CA ASN A 201 30.88 9.84 27.89
C ASN A 201 31.93 9.38 26.85
N ALA A 202 32.29 10.28 25.92
CA ALA A 202 33.27 10.05 24.85
C ALA A 202 32.92 8.97 23.80
N ARG A 203 31.73 8.37 23.84
CA ARG A 203 31.22 7.47 22.79
C ARG A 203 30.12 8.16 21.99
N GLY A 204 30.31 8.26 20.67
CA GLY A 204 29.29 8.78 19.75
C GLY A 204 28.20 7.73 19.51
N LEU A 205 27.03 7.91 20.13
CA LEU A 205 25.86 7.07 19.88
C LEU A 205 25.01 7.69 18.77
N ARG A 206 24.45 6.85 17.89
CA ARG A 206 23.56 7.29 16.81
C ARG A 206 22.18 6.70 17.00
N TYR A 207 21.17 7.57 17.09
CA TYR A 207 19.77 7.19 17.25
C TYR A 207 18.99 7.51 15.99
N ARG A 208 18.13 6.59 15.54
CA ARG A 208 17.16 6.87 14.48
C ARG A 208 15.83 7.26 15.14
N VAL A 209 15.47 8.53 15.04
CA VAL A 209 14.35 9.14 15.78
C VAL A 209 13.28 9.58 14.79
N PRO A 210 11.99 9.19 14.97
CA PRO A 210 10.88 9.78 14.23
C PRO A 210 10.88 11.30 14.29
N VAL A 211 10.65 11.97 13.16
CA VAL A 211 10.68 13.44 13.08
C VAL A 211 9.71 14.10 14.07
N SER A 212 8.59 13.45 14.35
CA SER A 212 7.56 13.89 15.30
C SER A 212 8.01 13.89 16.77
N LEU A 213 9.11 13.23 17.11
CA LEU A 213 9.64 13.15 18.48
C LEU A 213 10.83 14.10 18.72
N LEU A 214 11.29 14.79 17.67
CA LEU A 214 12.37 15.76 17.77
C LEU A 214 11.82 17.11 18.21
N ARG A 215 12.50 17.74 19.16
CA ARG A 215 12.23 19.09 19.64
C ARG A 215 13.49 19.94 19.53
N ARG A 216 13.33 21.26 19.47
CA ARG A 216 14.47 22.17 19.60
C ARG A 216 14.92 22.14 21.05
N PRO A 217 16.22 22.01 21.32
CA PRO A 217 16.72 22.18 22.67
C PRO A 217 16.45 23.64 23.08
N ASP A 218 15.88 23.82 24.27
CA ASP A 218 15.86 25.11 24.96
C ASP A 218 17.30 25.63 25.15
#